data_AF-A0A813HXL8-F1
#
_entry.id   AF-A0A813HXL8-F1
#
_cell.length_a   1.000
_cell.length_b   1.000
_cell.length_c   1.000
_cell.angle_alpha   90.00
_cell.angle_beta   90.00
_cell.angle_gamma   90.00
#
_symmetry.space_group_name_H-M   'P 1'
#
loop_
_entity.id
_entity.type
_entity.pdbx_description
1 polymer ?
#
loop_
_entity_poly.entity_id
_entity_poly.type
_entity_poly.pdbx_seq_one_letter_code
_entity_poly.pdbx_strand_id
1 'polypeptide(L)'
;MDVALLVVVVVALLVMDALYAARDEWQLRDPGDTQDFKWSITGGEWSAKLRGSSVNAFQGSARNAESTQFCSRCRMPKTAGFSVSLYTDSGAYCLVYAWCHKMQFLYDNYCQHGFPAADFETALAGYIEPANFTDWAREASFAAQTRVTQIRLLRPKPALGA
;
A
#
# COMPACT_ATOMS: atom_id res chain seq x y z
N MET A 1 38.18 -18.15 11.97
CA MET A 1 36.87 -17.61 11.52
C MET A 1 35.98 -18.82 11.29
N ASP A 2 34.85 -18.91 12.00
CA ASP A 2 33.98 -20.09 11.98
C ASP A 2 33.24 -20.16 10.63
N VAL A 3 33.34 -21.30 9.94
CA VAL A 3 32.71 -21.54 8.64
C VAL A 3 31.19 -21.44 8.76
N ALA A 4 30.61 -21.85 9.89
CA ALA A 4 29.19 -21.72 10.14
C ALA A 4 28.76 -20.25 10.24
N LEU A 5 29.56 -19.42 10.92
CA LEU A 5 29.31 -17.98 11.03
C LEU A 5 29.40 -17.29 9.66
N LEU A 6 30.38 -17.69 8.84
CA LEU A 6 30.54 -17.16 7.49
C LEU A 6 29.33 -17.49 6.59
N VAL A 7 28.84 -18.73 6.64
CA VAL A 7 27.67 -19.15 5.85
C VAL A 7 26.41 -18.38 6.27
N VAL A 8 26.18 -18.20 7.57
CA VAL A 8 25.02 -17.44 8.06
C VAL A 8 25.05 -15.98 7.58
N VAL A 9 26.20 -15.33 7.66
CA VAL A 9 26.37 -13.94 7.23
C VAL A 9 26.16 -13.80 5.71
N VAL A 10 26.72 -14.71 4.91
CA VAL A 10 26.57 -14.69 3.46
C VAL A 10 25.10 -14.90 3.04
N VAL A 11 24.39 -15.85 3.66
CA VAL A 11 22.98 -16.09 3.36
C VAL A 11 22.10 -14.89 3.73
N ALA A 12 22.35 -14.26 4.88
CA ALA A 12 21.59 -13.08 5.31
C ALA A 12 21.78 -11.89 4.35
N LEU A 13 23.01 -11.66 3.85
CA LEU A 13 23.30 -10.61 2.88
C LEU A 13 22.58 -10.85 1.55
N LEU A 14 22.65 -12.08 1.02
CA LEU A 14 21.98 -12.43 -0.25
C LEU A 14 20.45 -12.25 -0.18
N VAL A 15 19.83 -12.55 0.96
CA VAL A 15 18.38 -12.33 1.14
C VAL A 15 18.02 -10.85 1.14
N MET A 16 18.84 -10.02 1.78
CA MET A 16 18.62 -8.57 1.79
C MET A 16 18.84 -7.97 0.40
N ASP A 17 19.87 -8.39 -0.32
CA ASP A 17 20.12 -7.98 -1.70
C ASP A 17 18.93 -8.32 -2.62
N ALA A 18 18.36 -9.52 -2.48
CA ALA A 18 17.17 -9.90 -3.24
C ALA A 18 15.95 -9.02 -2.92
N LEU A 19 15.78 -8.61 -1.65
CA LEU A 19 14.70 -7.68 -1.27
C LEU A 19 14.95 -6.27 -1.83
N TYR A 20 16.19 -5.78 -1.83
CA TYR A 20 16.54 -4.48 -2.40
C TYR A 20 16.37 -4.47 -3.92
N ALA A 21 16.83 -5.51 -4.61
CA ALA A 21 16.62 -5.67 -6.05
C ALA A 21 15.13 -5.67 -6.42
N ALA A 22 14.29 -6.36 -5.63
CA ALA A 22 12.84 -6.31 -5.82
C ALA A 22 12.28 -4.90 -5.61
N ARG A 23 12.75 -4.17 -4.58
CA ARG A 23 12.32 -2.78 -4.37
C ARG A 23 12.68 -1.89 -5.55
N ASP A 24 13.91 -1.99 -6.06
CA ASP A 24 14.38 -1.21 -7.19
C ASP A 24 13.58 -1.53 -8.46
N GLU A 25 13.36 -2.81 -8.75
CA GLU A 25 12.55 -3.26 -9.89
C GLU A 25 11.13 -2.68 -9.85
N TRP A 26 10.48 -2.76 -8.70
CA TRP A 26 9.10 -2.28 -8.57
C TRP A 26 9.02 -0.75 -8.48
N GLN A 27 10.03 -0.07 -7.94
CA GLN A 27 10.10 1.39 -7.98
C GLN A 27 10.25 1.94 -9.39
N LEU A 28 10.99 1.25 -10.27
CA LEU A 28 11.09 1.62 -11.70
C LEU A 28 9.75 1.51 -12.44
N ARG A 29 8.81 0.70 -11.92
CA ARG A 29 7.47 0.51 -12.48
C ARG A 29 6.43 1.47 -11.89
N ASP A 30 6.77 2.21 -10.84
CA ASP A 30 5.86 3.15 -10.19
C ASP A 30 5.84 4.48 -10.96
N PRO A 31 4.67 4.93 -11.47
CA PRO A 31 4.56 6.24 -12.11
C PRO A 31 4.85 7.42 -11.16
N GLY A 32 4.90 7.20 -9.84
CA GLY A 32 5.29 8.23 -8.87
C GLY A 32 4.17 9.19 -8.48
N ASP A 33 2.92 8.81 -8.70
CA ASP A 33 1.77 9.71 -8.66
C ASP A 33 1.28 10.10 -7.25
N THR A 34 1.85 9.54 -6.17
CA THR A 34 1.40 9.85 -4.79
C THR A 34 2.50 10.52 -3.96
N GLN A 35 2.25 11.75 -3.54
CA GLN A 35 3.20 12.57 -2.77
C GLN A 35 3.07 12.36 -1.26
N ASP A 36 1.84 12.23 -0.77
CA ASP A 36 1.50 12.20 0.66
C ASP A 36 1.28 10.79 1.18
N PHE A 37 1.04 9.86 0.26
CA PHE A 37 0.99 8.44 0.54
C PHE A 37 2.10 7.74 -0.24
N LYS A 38 2.65 6.69 0.36
CA LYS A 38 3.69 5.88 -0.25
C LYS A 38 3.45 4.43 0.06
N TRP A 39 3.96 3.57 -0.78
CA TRP A 39 4.03 2.16 -0.48
C TRP A 39 5.49 1.68 -0.44
N SER A 40 5.69 0.51 0.15
CA SER A 40 6.98 -0.15 0.24
C SER A 40 6.79 -1.65 0.26
N ILE A 41 7.82 -2.37 -0.16
CA ILE A 41 7.89 -3.83 -0.04
C ILE A 41 8.45 -4.19 1.32
N THR A 42 7.74 -5.08 2.02
CA THR A 42 8.13 -5.65 3.30
C THR A 42 8.54 -7.11 3.13
N GLY A 43 9.46 -7.57 3.96
CA GLY A 43 10.03 -8.92 3.89
C GLY A 43 11.43 -8.95 4.51
N GLY A 44 12.24 -9.91 4.09
CA GLY A 44 13.60 -10.10 4.56
C GLY A 44 13.86 -11.53 5.02
N GLU A 45 14.81 -11.70 5.93
CA GLU A 45 15.34 -13.00 6.35
C GLU A 45 14.26 -13.96 6.87
N TRP A 46 13.31 -13.46 7.67
CA TRP A 46 12.22 -14.26 8.19
C TRP A 46 11.32 -14.82 7.07
N SER A 47 11.00 -13.98 6.08
CA SER A 47 10.17 -14.38 4.95
C SER A 47 10.90 -15.34 4.02
N ALA A 48 12.19 -15.12 3.78
CA ALA A 48 13.00 -16.02 2.96
C ALA A 48 13.09 -17.41 3.59
N LYS A 49 13.34 -17.49 4.90
CA LYS A 49 13.44 -18.76 5.63
C LYS A 49 12.14 -19.55 5.65
N LEU A 50 11.00 -18.88 5.82
CA LEU A 50 9.71 -19.57 5.99
C LEU A 50 8.90 -19.74 4.70
N ARG A 51 9.09 -18.86 3.71
CA ARG A 51 8.26 -18.80 2.51
C ARG A 51 9.03 -18.99 1.21
N GLY A 52 10.37 -19.09 1.29
CA GLY A 52 11.22 -19.21 0.10
C GLY A 52 11.27 -17.94 -0.76
N SER A 53 10.70 -16.83 -0.29
CA SER A 53 10.74 -15.53 -0.95
C SER A 53 11.16 -14.45 0.04
N SER A 54 12.07 -13.57 -0.39
CA SER A 54 12.47 -12.39 0.39
C SER A 54 11.34 -11.36 0.49
N VAL A 55 10.33 -11.43 -0.39
CA VAL A 55 9.16 -10.55 -0.40
C VAL A 55 7.99 -11.19 0.34
N ASN A 56 7.42 -10.44 1.29
CA ASN A 56 6.29 -10.90 2.10
C ASN A 56 4.98 -10.23 1.71
N ALA A 57 5.01 -8.90 1.61
CA ALA A 57 3.82 -8.08 1.48
C ALA A 57 4.17 -6.69 0.95
N PHE A 58 3.18 -6.04 0.37
CA PHE A 58 3.22 -4.63 0.02
C PHE A 58 2.49 -3.83 1.09
N GLN A 59 3.09 -2.73 1.54
CA GLN A 59 2.55 -1.89 2.60
C GLN A 59 2.47 -0.42 2.17
N GLY A 60 1.26 0.12 2.15
CA GLY A 60 0.95 1.53 2.02
C GLY A 60 1.00 2.25 3.37
N SER A 61 1.41 3.51 3.36
CA SER A 61 1.51 4.37 4.54
C SER A 61 1.40 5.85 4.19
N ALA A 62 0.89 6.66 5.12
CA ALA A 62 1.05 8.11 5.09
C ALA A 62 2.55 8.48 5.15
N ARG A 63 2.97 9.47 4.36
CA ARG A 63 4.39 9.86 4.20
C ARG A 63 4.82 10.93 5.21
N ASN A 64 3.93 11.87 5.53
CA ASN A 64 4.26 13.06 6.31
C ASN A 64 3.28 13.29 7.49
N ALA A 65 3.57 14.31 8.30
CA ALA A 65 2.76 14.64 9.48
C ALA A 65 1.34 15.09 9.10
N GLU A 66 1.18 15.79 7.99
CA GLU A 66 -0.09 16.37 7.55
C GLU A 66 -1.05 15.29 7.06
N SER A 67 -0.62 14.39 6.18
CA SER A 67 -1.37 13.19 5.78
C SER A 67 -1.70 12.27 6.96
N THR A 68 -0.78 12.14 7.92
CA THR A 68 -1.03 11.41 9.18
C THR A 68 -2.10 12.08 10.05
N GLN A 69 -2.11 13.40 10.09
CA GLN A 69 -3.11 14.20 10.80
C GLN A 69 -4.48 14.09 10.11
N PHE A 70 -4.52 14.17 8.78
CA PHE A 70 -5.71 13.89 7.98
C PHE A 70 -6.28 12.52 8.32
N CYS A 71 -5.45 11.46 8.30
CA CYS A 71 -5.91 10.12 8.66
C CYS A 71 -6.50 10.07 10.07
N SER A 72 -5.90 10.77 11.03
CA SER A 72 -6.42 10.82 12.41
C SER A 72 -7.75 11.58 12.50
N ARG A 73 -7.84 12.77 11.89
CA ARG A 73 -9.04 13.63 11.92
C ARG A 73 -10.22 13.03 11.18
N CYS A 74 -9.95 12.41 10.04
CA CYS A 74 -10.95 11.83 9.15
C CYS A 74 -11.15 10.31 9.35
N ARG A 75 -10.55 9.73 10.40
CA ARG A 75 -10.63 8.30 10.74
C ARG A 75 -10.26 7.37 9.58
N MET A 76 -9.31 7.80 8.77
CA MET A 76 -8.77 6.99 7.68
C MET A 76 -7.64 6.09 8.19
N PRO A 77 -7.44 4.91 7.60
CA PRO A 77 -6.28 4.09 7.92
C PRO A 77 -4.99 4.86 7.59
N LYS A 78 -4.02 4.83 8.52
CA LYS A 78 -2.67 5.39 8.30
C LYS A 78 -1.80 4.47 7.45
N THR A 79 -2.08 3.18 7.50
CA THR A 79 -1.35 2.14 6.81
C THR A 79 -2.30 1.08 6.26
N ALA A 80 -1.89 0.39 5.20
CA ALA A 80 -2.56 -0.79 4.67
C ALA A 80 -1.53 -1.80 4.17
N GLY A 81 -1.63 -3.05 4.62
CA GLY A 81 -0.76 -4.15 4.18
C GLY A 81 -1.52 -5.17 3.34
N PHE A 82 -0.83 -5.75 2.35
CA PHE A 82 -1.36 -6.75 1.43
C PHE A 82 -0.33 -7.87 1.23
N SER A 83 -0.64 -9.08 1.71
CA SER A 83 0.27 -10.23 1.66
C SER A 83 0.35 -10.84 0.27
N VAL A 84 1.57 -11.08 -0.22
CA VAL A 84 1.81 -11.78 -1.49
C VAL A 84 1.23 -13.19 -1.45
N SER A 85 1.30 -13.87 -0.32
CA SER A 85 0.75 -15.23 -0.17
C SER A 85 -0.76 -15.30 -0.37
N LEU A 86 -1.48 -14.18 -0.22
CA LEU A 86 -2.94 -14.12 -0.36
C LEU A 86 -3.36 -13.55 -1.72
N TYR A 87 -2.55 -12.65 -2.27
CA TYR A 87 -2.96 -11.83 -3.43
C TYR A 87 -2.04 -11.98 -4.65
N THR A 88 -0.98 -12.79 -4.57
CA THR A 88 0.16 -12.78 -5.51
C THR A 88 0.93 -11.45 -5.49
N ASP A 89 2.09 -11.40 -6.14
CA ASP A 89 2.89 -10.17 -6.23
C ASP A 89 2.11 -9.06 -6.96
N SER A 90 1.54 -9.39 -8.12
CA SER A 90 0.80 -8.43 -8.94
C SER A 90 -0.46 -7.93 -8.23
N GLY A 91 -1.21 -8.82 -7.57
CA GLY A 91 -2.41 -8.41 -6.86
C GLY A 91 -2.13 -7.63 -5.58
N ALA A 92 -1.10 -7.99 -4.81
CA ALA A 92 -0.68 -7.22 -3.65
C ALA A 92 -0.21 -5.81 -4.04
N TYR A 93 0.52 -5.69 -5.15
CA TYR A 93 0.89 -4.41 -5.75
C TYR A 93 -0.35 -3.61 -6.19
N CYS A 94 -1.26 -4.20 -6.98
CA CYS A 94 -2.46 -3.50 -7.45
C CYS A 94 -3.30 -2.96 -6.28
N LEU A 95 -3.43 -3.74 -5.20
CA LEU A 95 -4.14 -3.32 -3.99
C LEU A 95 -3.43 -2.17 -3.26
N VAL A 96 -2.11 -2.25 -3.07
CA VAL A 96 -1.37 -1.18 -2.36
C VAL A 96 -1.35 0.11 -3.15
N TYR A 97 -1.22 0.00 -4.47
CA TYR A 97 -1.22 1.14 -5.38
C TYR A 97 -2.57 1.83 -5.38
N ALA A 98 -3.66 1.07 -5.57
CA ALA A 98 -5.02 1.61 -5.51
C ALA A 98 -5.34 2.26 -4.16
N TRP A 99 -4.86 1.68 -3.06
CA TRP A 99 -4.99 2.28 -1.74
C TRP A 99 -4.27 3.63 -1.65
N CYS A 100 -2.99 3.71 -2.08
CA CYS A 100 -2.24 4.97 -2.05
C CYS A 100 -2.90 6.03 -2.94
N HIS A 101 -3.31 5.64 -4.15
CA HIS A 101 -3.97 6.52 -5.11
C HIS A 101 -5.30 7.08 -4.56
N LYS A 102 -6.14 6.22 -3.97
CA LYS A 102 -7.40 6.64 -3.34
C LYS A 102 -7.16 7.57 -2.15
N MET A 103 -6.17 7.26 -1.31
CA MET A 103 -5.83 8.07 -0.14
C MET A 103 -5.29 9.44 -0.54
N GLN A 104 -4.45 9.51 -1.58
CA GLN A 104 -3.97 10.77 -2.15
C GLN A 104 -5.14 11.63 -2.63
N PHE A 105 -6.03 11.08 -3.46
CA PHE A 105 -7.22 11.78 -3.96
C PHE A 105 -8.08 12.38 -2.83
N LEU A 106 -8.35 11.57 -1.79
CA LEU A 106 -9.15 12.01 -0.65
C LEU A 106 -8.45 13.10 0.17
N TYR A 107 -7.13 13.03 0.29
CA TYR A 107 -6.34 14.03 0.99
C TYR A 107 -6.25 15.34 0.20
N ASP A 108 -6.03 15.29 -1.11
CA ASP A 108 -6.01 16.48 -1.97
C ASP A 108 -7.34 17.24 -1.89
N ASN A 109 -8.46 16.50 -1.93
CA ASN A 109 -9.78 17.08 -1.77
C ASN A 109 -9.99 17.70 -0.37
N TYR A 110 -9.50 17.05 0.69
CA TYR A 110 -9.48 17.61 2.04
C TYR A 110 -8.66 18.90 2.11
N CYS A 111 -7.50 18.96 1.47
CA CYS A 111 -6.66 20.16 1.44
C CYS A 111 -7.31 21.32 0.68
N GLN A 112 -8.04 21.02 -0.39
CA GLN A 112 -8.72 22.03 -1.21
C GLN A 112 -9.99 22.60 -0.56
N HIS A 113 -10.76 21.77 0.16
CA HIS A 113 -12.10 22.15 0.63
C HIS A 113 -12.27 22.12 2.15
N GLY A 114 -11.30 21.60 2.90
CA GLY A 114 -11.35 21.45 4.35
C GLY A 114 -12.27 20.32 4.83
N PHE A 115 -12.67 20.40 6.11
CA PHE A 115 -13.56 19.43 6.74
C PHE A 115 -14.56 20.10 7.70
N PRO A 116 -15.83 19.65 7.75
CA PRO A 116 -16.44 18.66 6.87
C PRO A 116 -16.64 19.24 5.47
N ALA A 117 -16.07 18.62 4.43
CA ALA A 117 -16.53 18.92 3.09
C ALA A 117 -17.98 18.43 3.05
N ALA A 118 -18.92 19.34 2.84
CA ALA A 118 -20.34 19.03 2.77
C ALA A 118 -20.66 17.99 1.69
N ASP A 119 -19.68 17.66 0.83
CA ASP A 119 -19.90 16.78 -0.31
C ASP A 119 -18.67 15.93 -0.71
N PHE A 120 -18.12 15.15 0.23
CA PHE A 120 -17.16 14.10 -0.15
C PHE A 120 -17.76 13.08 -1.14
N GLU A 121 -19.08 12.91 -1.16
CA GLU A 121 -19.75 12.03 -2.10
C GLU A 121 -19.65 12.57 -3.55
N THR A 122 -19.87 13.88 -3.76
CA THR A 122 -19.61 14.52 -5.07
C THR A 122 -18.14 14.48 -5.43
N ALA A 123 -17.23 14.70 -4.48
CA ALA A 123 -15.80 14.52 -4.75
C ALA A 123 -15.50 13.09 -5.21
N LEU A 124 -16.03 12.08 -4.52
CA LEU A 124 -15.86 10.67 -4.88
C LEU A 124 -16.36 10.34 -6.30
N ALA A 125 -17.36 11.05 -6.82
CA ALA A 125 -17.81 10.89 -8.20
C ALA A 125 -16.75 11.29 -9.25
N GLY A 126 -15.83 12.19 -8.88
CA GLY A 126 -14.69 12.58 -9.71
C GLY A 126 -13.47 11.65 -9.60
N TYR A 127 -13.51 10.65 -8.70
CA TYR A 127 -12.41 9.71 -8.55
C TYR A 127 -12.31 8.75 -9.74
N ILE A 128 -11.18 8.80 -10.44
CA ILE A 128 -10.85 7.85 -11.50
C ILE A 128 -10.02 6.71 -10.88
N GLU A 129 -10.54 5.49 -10.93
CA GLU A 129 -9.83 4.31 -10.46
C GLU A 129 -8.68 3.96 -11.42
N PRO A 130 -7.47 3.61 -10.93
CA PRO A 130 -6.39 3.22 -11.81
C PRO A 130 -6.72 1.97 -12.65
N ALA A 131 -6.44 2.03 -13.95
CA ALA A 131 -6.81 0.98 -14.90
C ALA A 131 -6.25 -0.40 -14.52
N ASN A 132 -4.98 -0.46 -14.10
CA ASN A 132 -4.33 -1.70 -13.66
C ASN A 132 -5.07 -2.36 -12.49
N PHE A 133 -5.58 -1.56 -11.54
CA PHE A 133 -6.36 -2.08 -10.42
C PHE A 133 -7.76 -2.51 -10.88
N THR A 134 -8.43 -1.71 -11.72
CA THR A 134 -9.76 -2.07 -12.24
C THR A 134 -9.72 -3.37 -13.04
N ASP A 135 -8.73 -3.55 -13.91
CA ASP A 135 -8.58 -4.73 -14.75
C ASP A 135 -8.28 -5.97 -13.90
N TRP A 136 -7.28 -5.90 -13.01
CA TRP A 136 -6.98 -6.97 -12.07
C TRP A 136 -8.18 -7.34 -11.19
N ALA A 137 -8.92 -6.35 -10.72
CA ALA A 137 -10.09 -6.55 -9.87
C ALA A 137 -11.22 -7.31 -10.56
N ARG A 138 -11.30 -7.37 -11.90
CA ARG A 138 -12.31 -8.20 -12.59
C ARG A 138 -12.03 -9.69 -12.46
N GLU A 139 -10.75 -10.05 -12.38
CA GLU A 139 -10.27 -11.43 -12.36
C GLU A 139 -9.90 -11.91 -10.95
N ALA A 140 -9.96 -11.01 -9.97
CA ALA A 140 -9.56 -11.27 -8.60
C ALA A 140 -10.45 -12.33 -7.92
N SER A 141 -9.81 -13.19 -7.11
CA SER A 141 -10.50 -14.21 -6.30
C SER A 141 -11.52 -13.60 -5.34
N PHE A 142 -12.49 -14.38 -4.87
CA PHE A 142 -13.51 -13.90 -3.93
C PHE A 142 -12.92 -13.23 -2.67
N ALA A 143 -11.85 -13.80 -2.11
CA ALA A 143 -11.15 -13.22 -0.97
C ALA A 143 -10.53 -11.84 -1.31
N ALA A 144 -9.98 -11.70 -2.51
CA ALA A 144 -9.44 -10.45 -3.01
C ALA A 144 -10.55 -9.40 -3.32
N GLN A 145 -11.70 -9.83 -3.83
CA GLN A 145 -12.87 -8.95 -4.08
C GLN A 145 -13.35 -8.23 -2.82
N THR A 146 -13.28 -8.90 -1.67
CA THR A 146 -13.62 -8.28 -0.38
C THR A 146 -12.70 -7.07 -0.12
N ARG A 147 -11.41 -7.22 -0.40
CA ARG A 147 -10.43 -6.15 -0.20
C ARG A 147 -10.55 -5.03 -1.24
N VAL A 148 -10.85 -5.38 -2.50
CA VAL A 148 -11.20 -4.42 -3.55
C VAL A 148 -12.36 -3.54 -3.10
N THR A 149 -13.44 -4.16 -2.60
CA THR A 149 -14.62 -3.45 -2.11
C THR A 149 -14.28 -2.53 -0.95
N GLN A 150 -13.45 -2.97 -0.01
CA GLN A 150 -13.00 -2.13 1.10
C GLN A 150 -12.24 -0.88 0.64
N ILE A 151 -11.36 -1.00 -0.37
CA ILE A 151 -10.63 0.14 -0.94
C ILE A 151 -11.60 1.10 -1.64
N ARG A 152 -12.53 0.58 -2.45
CA ARG A 152 -13.55 1.40 -3.14
C ARG A 152 -14.47 2.16 -2.18
N LEU A 153 -14.77 1.57 -1.03
CA LEU A 153 -15.61 2.16 0.01
C LEU A 153 -14.84 3.04 1.01
N LEU A 154 -13.54 3.28 0.82
CA LEU A 154 -12.79 4.22 1.64
C LEU A 154 -13.37 5.62 1.51
N ARG A 155 -13.75 6.19 2.66
CA ARG A 155 -14.33 7.53 2.76
C ARG A 155 -13.98 8.18 4.10
N PRO A 156 -13.64 9.48 4.11
CA PRO A 156 -13.45 10.26 5.32
C PRO A 156 -14.68 10.20 6.22
N LYS A 157 -14.48 10.12 7.53
CA LYS A 157 -15.54 10.22 8.53
C LYS A 157 -15.14 11.24 9.60
N PRO A 158 -16.08 12.08 10.08
CA PRO A 158 -15.77 12.99 11.18
C PRO A 158 -15.27 12.22 12.39
N ALA A 159 -14.28 12.76 13.08
CA ALA A 159 -14.04 12.36 14.46
C ALA A 159 -15.30 12.67 15.29
N LEU A 160 -15.80 11.71 16.06
CA LEU A 160 -16.88 11.95 17.02
C LEU A 160 -16.39 13.01 18.02
N GLY A 161 -17.02 14.18 18.02
CA GLY A 161 -16.73 15.27 18.95
C GLY A 161 -15.85 16.40 18.42
N ALA A 162 -15.66 16.51 17.10
CA ALA A 162 -15.11 17.70 16.46
C ALA A 162 -16.22 18.65 15.99
#